data_AF-A0A7G8EWZ0-F1
#
_entry.id   AF-A0A7G8EWZ0-F1
#
_cell.length_a   1.000
_cell.length_b   1.000
_cell.length_c   1.000
_cell.angle_alpha   90.00
_cell.angle_beta   90.00
_cell.angle_gamma   90.00
#
_symmetry.space_group_name_H-M   'P 1'
#
loop_
_entity.id
_entity.type
_entity.pdbx_description
1 polymer ?
#
loop_
_entity_poly.entity_id
_entity_poly.type
_entity_poly.pdbx_seq_one_letter_code
_entity_poly.pdbx_strand_id
1 'polypeptide(L)'
;MMDLFWKIGFEIELLAPKGLSRQDLAEAIADRHQGRVERMFHQQVEPSHVPGHPIFENLTLGYRALDSEGRWIAHCVDDLTLQDDLDKSHPPRPGWYRIVSDDARFLQLILCHCNPDHPIDRVLQDLARLFHTTLHRDASGMCRVCDASGQSVAIAAPLPGERERPCELVTAPIAQNHSRHLSALLDVAQQLNFAIPSEGATHLHFDATRLCTTQRLKQLVLVFSHWQDTFNRLFRPNPRCRRLGPWPAQLLERVCSPDFERLAWSDACRALGQLPLTKYCDYNLINIVTQNKAKPTLEVRNLPATLDSGWILSVASVIESLLMLICSEDAAQTQERLLATPPTVESLLALVEASPAVKAQLHSSLCSDSVQPVAASLNT
;
A
#
# COMPACT_ATOMS: atom_id res chain seq x y z
N MET A 1 -10.47 24.85 1.30
CA MET A 1 -10.49 23.43 0.87
C MET A 1 -9.20 23.21 0.08
N MET A 2 -8.41 22.18 0.40
CA MET A 2 -7.16 21.92 -0.32
C MET A 2 -7.51 21.11 -1.58
N ASP A 3 -7.39 21.74 -2.74
CA ASP A 3 -7.52 21.04 -4.01
C ASP A 3 -6.14 20.63 -4.50
N LEU A 4 -5.85 19.33 -4.41
CA LEU A 4 -4.70 18.69 -5.02
C LEU A 4 -4.98 18.45 -6.51
N PHE A 5 -3.97 18.64 -7.34
CA PHE A 5 -4.05 18.50 -8.81
C PHE A 5 -3.46 17.19 -9.34
N TRP A 6 -2.72 16.47 -8.50
CA TRP A 6 -2.10 15.20 -8.84
C TRP A 6 -3.09 14.06 -8.66
N LYS A 7 -3.00 13.04 -9.51
CA LYS A 7 -3.79 11.81 -9.34
C LYS A 7 -3.13 10.92 -8.30
N ILE A 8 -3.83 10.65 -7.20
CA ILE A 8 -3.27 9.97 -6.02
C ILE A 8 -4.16 8.78 -5.62
N GLY A 9 -3.55 7.61 -5.44
CA GLY A 9 -4.15 6.49 -4.70
C GLY A 9 -3.72 6.52 -3.25
N PHE A 10 -4.61 6.13 -2.33
CA PHE A 10 -4.32 6.07 -0.91
C PHE A 10 -4.47 4.63 -0.42
N GLU A 11 -3.52 4.17 0.39
CA GLU A 11 -3.59 2.89 1.11
C GLU A 11 -3.50 3.22 2.60
N ILE A 12 -4.52 2.87 3.38
CA ILE A 12 -4.57 3.15 4.84
C ILE A 12 -4.75 1.83 5.57
N GLU A 13 -3.77 1.51 6.42
CA GLU A 13 -3.82 0.32 7.27
C GLU A 13 -4.70 0.57 8.50
N LEU A 14 -5.70 -0.29 8.67
CA LEU A 14 -6.74 -0.22 9.69
C LEU A 14 -6.93 -1.59 10.35
N LEU A 15 -7.58 -1.58 11.51
CA LEU A 15 -7.97 -2.79 12.23
C LEU A 15 -9.46 -2.75 12.54
N ALA A 16 -10.20 -3.74 12.03
CA ALA A 16 -11.61 -3.89 12.37
C ALA A 16 -11.78 -4.15 13.89
N PRO A 17 -12.81 -3.61 14.55
CA PRO A 17 -13.12 -4.00 15.92
C PRO A 17 -13.52 -5.48 15.98
N LYS A 18 -13.42 -6.09 17.16
CA LYS A 18 -13.82 -7.50 17.36
C LYS A 18 -15.28 -7.71 16.95
N GLY A 19 -15.54 -8.78 16.20
CA GLY A 19 -16.85 -9.10 15.64
C GLY A 19 -17.06 -8.57 14.21
N LEU A 20 -16.34 -7.53 13.81
CA LEU A 20 -16.30 -7.05 12.42
C LEU A 20 -15.04 -7.55 11.70
N SER A 21 -14.97 -7.28 10.41
CA SER A 21 -13.93 -7.69 9.50
C SER A 21 -13.76 -6.66 8.39
N ARG A 22 -12.72 -6.82 7.56
CA ARG A 22 -12.55 -6.01 6.34
C ARG A 22 -13.71 -6.11 5.34
N GLN A 23 -14.51 -7.17 5.40
CA GLN A 23 -15.73 -7.28 4.59
C GLN A 23 -16.77 -6.24 5.01
N ASP A 24 -16.99 -6.08 6.32
CA ASP A 24 -17.99 -5.15 6.85
C ASP A 24 -17.70 -3.69 6.45
N LEU A 25 -16.41 -3.31 6.37
CA LEU A 25 -16.01 -1.99 5.85
C LEU A 25 -16.33 -1.85 4.36
N ALA A 26 -16.04 -2.87 3.55
CA ALA A 26 -16.34 -2.84 2.12
C ALA A 26 -17.85 -2.73 1.86
N GLU A 27 -18.67 -3.46 2.63
CA GLU A 27 -20.13 -3.42 2.56
C GLU A 27 -20.67 -2.04 2.92
N ALA A 28 -20.23 -1.46 4.04
CA ALA A 28 -20.66 -0.13 4.45
C ALA A 28 -20.25 0.97 3.46
N ILE A 29 -19.06 0.86 2.84
CA ILE A 29 -18.64 1.76 1.76
C ILE A 29 -19.58 1.60 0.54
N ALA A 30 -19.83 0.37 0.10
CA ALA A 30 -20.70 0.12 -1.04
C ALA A 30 -22.13 0.63 -0.79
N ASP A 31 -22.69 0.38 0.39
CA ASP A 31 -24.04 0.82 0.78
C ASP A 31 -24.17 2.34 0.75
N ARG A 32 -23.17 3.07 1.25
CA ARG A 32 -23.14 4.55 1.19
C ARG A 32 -23.16 5.09 -0.24
N HIS A 33 -22.69 4.29 -1.19
CA HIS A 33 -22.67 4.60 -2.62
C HIS A 33 -23.75 3.86 -3.42
N GLN A 34 -24.73 3.22 -2.75
CA GLN A 34 -25.82 2.44 -3.36
C GLN A 34 -25.31 1.37 -4.34
N GLY A 35 -24.13 0.83 -4.06
CA GLY A 35 -23.44 -0.10 -4.92
C GLY A 35 -23.45 -1.52 -4.40
N ARG A 36 -22.35 -2.25 -4.62
CA ARG A 36 -22.19 -3.64 -4.19
C ARG A 36 -20.75 -3.97 -3.84
N VAL A 37 -20.56 -5.10 -3.17
CA VAL A 37 -19.24 -5.67 -2.91
C VAL A 37 -19.02 -6.89 -3.79
N GLU A 38 -17.81 -7.00 -4.34
CA GLU A 38 -17.32 -8.21 -5.02
C GLU A 38 -16.15 -8.78 -4.22
N ARG A 39 -16.20 -10.08 -3.90
CA ARG A 39 -15.06 -10.75 -3.27
C ARG A 39 -13.99 -10.99 -4.33
N MET A 40 -12.73 -10.84 -3.93
CA MET A 40 -11.57 -11.08 -4.78
C MET A 40 -10.48 -11.82 -4.00
N PHE A 41 -9.60 -12.49 -4.72
CA PHE A 41 -8.32 -12.91 -4.16
C PHE A 41 -7.35 -11.74 -4.15
N HIS A 42 -6.68 -11.53 -3.03
CA HIS A 42 -5.62 -10.55 -2.87
C HIS A 42 -4.29 -11.30 -2.66
N GLN A 43 -3.33 -11.05 -3.55
CA GLN A 43 -2.02 -11.68 -3.48
C GLN A 43 -1.13 -10.99 -2.46
N GLN A 44 -0.52 -11.78 -1.59
CA GLN A 44 0.37 -11.31 -0.54
C GLN A 44 1.65 -12.14 -0.50
N VAL A 45 2.65 -11.59 0.19
CA VAL A 45 3.94 -12.23 0.39
C VAL A 45 4.26 -12.22 1.88
N GLU A 46 4.50 -13.39 2.46
CA GLU A 46 4.97 -13.55 3.83
C GLU A 46 6.42 -14.02 3.88
N PRO A 47 7.22 -13.59 4.87
CA PRO A 47 8.53 -14.19 5.13
C PRO A 47 8.35 -15.68 5.42
N SER A 48 9.23 -16.49 4.85
CA SER A 48 9.25 -17.92 5.07
C SER A 48 10.42 -18.31 5.96
N HIS A 49 10.17 -19.22 6.90
CA HIS A 49 11.21 -19.84 7.73
C HIS A 49 11.81 -21.10 7.09
N VAL A 50 11.37 -21.48 5.89
CA VAL A 50 11.87 -22.65 5.18
C VAL A 50 13.23 -22.35 4.53
N PRO A 51 14.29 -23.13 4.81
CA PRO A 51 15.59 -22.94 4.18
C PRO A 51 15.52 -22.93 2.65
N GLY A 52 16.14 -21.94 2.01
CA GLY A 52 16.15 -21.78 0.55
C GLY A 52 14.92 -21.10 -0.05
N HIS A 53 13.85 -20.89 0.74
CA HIS A 53 12.63 -20.20 0.31
C HIS A 53 12.39 -19.02 1.24
N PRO A 54 12.90 -17.81 0.94
CA PRO A 54 12.83 -16.68 1.87
C PRO A 54 11.42 -16.08 1.98
N ILE A 55 10.53 -16.39 1.04
CA ILE A 55 9.15 -15.89 0.99
C ILE A 55 8.17 -17.00 0.61
N PHE A 56 6.94 -16.89 1.09
CA PHE A 56 5.78 -17.59 0.55
C PHE A 56 4.82 -16.59 -0.04
N GLU A 57 4.38 -16.87 -1.26
CA GLU A 57 3.24 -16.17 -1.84
C GLU A 57 1.95 -16.84 -1.39
N ASN A 58 0.92 -16.06 -1.14
CA ASN A 58 -0.40 -16.57 -0.81
C ASN A 58 -1.50 -15.67 -1.36
N LEU A 59 -2.71 -16.21 -1.43
CA LEU A 59 -3.92 -15.49 -1.75
C LEU A 59 -4.79 -15.44 -0.49
N THR A 60 -5.16 -14.25 -0.07
CA THR A 60 -6.17 -14.02 0.97
C THR A 60 -7.44 -13.45 0.35
N LEU A 61 -8.52 -13.43 1.14
CA LEU A 61 -9.77 -12.81 0.71
C LEU A 61 -9.69 -11.28 0.89
N GLY A 62 -9.92 -10.58 -0.21
CA GLY A 62 -10.15 -9.14 -0.26
C GLY A 62 -11.55 -8.83 -0.81
N TYR A 63 -11.97 -7.57 -0.67
CA TYR A 63 -13.31 -7.12 -1.03
C TYR A 63 -13.22 -5.83 -1.83
N ARG A 64 -13.84 -5.81 -3.01
CA ARG A 64 -13.93 -4.64 -3.87
C ARG A 64 -15.29 -3.98 -3.69
N ALA A 65 -15.30 -2.77 -3.14
CA ALA A 65 -16.49 -1.93 -3.09
C ALA A 65 -16.67 -1.21 -4.43
N LEU A 66 -17.87 -1.34 -5.00
CA LEU A 66 -18.31 -0.70 -6.23
C LEU A 66 -19.44 0.28 -5.94
N ASP A 67 -19.59 1.31 -6.77
CA ASP A 67 -20.76 2.21 -6.73
C ASP A 67 -21.97 1.62 -7.47
N SER A 68 -23.07 2.37 -7.51
CA SER A 68 -24.30 1.99 -8.22
C SER A 68 -24.13 1.80 -9.73
N GLU A 69 -23.09 2.39 -10.33
CA GLU A 69 -22.72 2.21 -11.75
C GLU A 69 -21.73 1.05 -11.96
N GLY A 70 -21.33 0.36 -10.89
CA GLY A 70 -20.34 -0.72 -10.94
C GLY A 70 -18.90 -0.24 -11.05
N ARG A 71 -18.62 1.05 -10.78
CA ARG A 71 -17.26 1.60 -10.78
C ARG A 71 -16.57 1.33 -9.45
N TRP A 72 -15.28 1.05 -9.51
CA TRP A 72 -14.46 0.81 -8.33
C TRP A 72 -14.33 2.06 -7.45
N ILE A 73 -14.65 1.91 -6.17
CA ILE A 73 -14.47 2.94 -5.14
C ILE A 73 -13.22 2.66 -4.31
N ALA A 74 -13.16 1.47 -3.71
CA ALA A 74 -12.08 1.04 -2.83
C ALA A 74 -11.96 -0.48 -2.79
N HIS A 75 -10.78 -0.99 -2.42
CA HIS A 75 -10.61 -2.36 -1.95
C HIS A 75 -10.35 -2.35 -0.45
N CYS A 76 -10.89 -3.34 0.24
CA CYS A 76 -10.56 -3.67 1.62
C CYS A 76 -9.85 -5.02 1.59
N VAL A 77 -8.52 -5.00 1.72
CA VAL A 77 -7.68 -6.19 1.57
C VAL A 77 -6.97 -6.51 2.88
N ASP A 78 -6.44 -7.71 2.99
CA ASP A 78 -5.65 -8.08 4.15
C ASP A 78 -4.28 -7.38 4.12
N ASP A 79 -3.64 -7.22 5.28
CA ASP A 79 -2.22 -6.91 5.37
C ASP A 79 -1.53 -7.85 6.37
N LEU A 80 -0.63 -8.69 5.86
CA LEU A 80 0.13 -9.66 6.65
C LEU A 80 1.13 -8.99 7.60
N THR A 81 1.44 -7.70 7.44
CA THR A 81 2.34 -7.02 8.37
C THR A 81 1.70 -6.61 9.68
N LEU A 82 0.37 -6.53 9.75
CA LEU A 82 -0.36 -6.23 10.99
C LEU A 82 -0.53 -7.48 11.86
N GLN A 83 0.16 -7.55 12.99
CA GLN A 83 0.27 -8.75 13.82
C GLN A 83 0.10 -8.48 15.31
N ASP A 84 0.62 -7.37 15.83
CA ASP A 84 0.73 -7.11 17.27
C ASP A 84 -0.65 -6.98 17.95
N ASP A 85 -1.65 -6.48 17.23
CA ASP A 85 -3.00 -6.21 17.78
C ASP A 85 -3.99 -7.38 17.64
N LEU A 86 -3.52 -8.54 17.16
CA LEU A 86 -4.34 -9.72 16.90
C LEU A 86 -4.21 -10.77 18.00
N ASP A 87 -5.35 -11.36 18.39
CA ASP A 87 -5.35 -12.59 19.18
C ASP A 87 -5.05 -13.80 18.29
N LYS A 88 -3.77 -14.19 18.24
CA LYS A 88 -3.28 -15.32 17.46
C LYS A 88 -3.84 -16.68 17.90
N SER A 89 -4.44 -16.75 19.09
CA SER A 89 -5.08 -17.97 19.58
C SER A 89 -6.55 -18.11 19.15
N HIS A 90 -7.13 -17.05 18.57
CA HIS A 90 -8.52 -17.06 18.17
C HIS A 90 -8.78 -18.10 17.07
N PRO A 91 -9.86 -18.89 17.18
CA PRO A 91 -10.17 -19.89 16.18
C PRO A 91 -10.50 -19.24 14.82
N PRO A 92 -10.25 -19.94 13.70
CA PRO A 92 -10.64 -19.45 12.39
C PRO A 92 -12.14 -19.12 12.29
N ARG A 93 -12.46 -17.97 11.70
CA ARG A 93 -13.85 -17.60 11.39
C ARG A 93 -14.34 -18.39 10.16
N PRO A 94 -15.52 -19.05 10.20
CA PRO A 94 -16.07 -19.75 9.04
C PRO A 94 -16.17 -18.83 7.81
N GLY A 95 -15.82 -19.38 6.64
CA GLY A 95 -15.81 -18.64 5.37
C GLY A 95 -14.51 -17.87 5.09
N TRP A 96 -13.62 -17.72 6.07
CA TRP A 96 -12.32 -17.07 5.88
C TRP A 96 -11.21 -18.11 5.70
N TYR A 97 -10.47 -17.96 4.61
CA TYR A 97 -9.38 -18.86 4.26
C TYR A 97 -8.28 -18.12 3.50
N ARG A 98 -7.11 -18.76 3.43
CA ARG A 98 -6.04 -18.40 2.51
C ARG A 98 -5.68 -19.58 1.61
N ILE A 99 -5.13 -19.29 0.45
CA ILE A 99 -4.58 -20.28 -0.47
C ILE A 99 -3.07 -20.07 -0.54
N VAL A 100 -2.31 -21.14 -0.32
CA VAL A 100 -0.85 -21.14 -0.37
C VAL A 100 -0.37 -22.11 -1.45
N SER A 101 0.73 -21.75 -2.09
CA SER A 101 1.47 -22.60 -3.02
C SER A 101 2.95 -22.22 -2.93
N ASP A 102 3.82 -23.18 -3.25
CA ASP A 102 5.26 -22.97 -3.36
C ASP A 102 5.68 -22.42 -4.74
N ASP A 103 4.74 -22.33 -5.68
CA ASP A 103 4.97 -21.76 -7.02
C ASP A 103 3.97 -20.64 -7.33
N ALA A 104 4.49 -19.43 -7.56
CA ALA A 104 3.71 -18.26 -7.92
C ALA A 104 2.82 -18.50 -9.16
N ARG A 105 3.26 -19.34 -10.10
CA ARG A 105 2.49 -19.66 -11.32
C ARG A 105 1.20 -20.41 -10.99
N PHE A 106 1.19 -21.24 -9.95
CA PHE A 106 -0.04 -21.91 -9.51
C PHE A 106 -1.00 -20.95 -8.83
N LEU A 107 -0.50 -19.98 -8.06
CA LEU A 107 -1.36 -18.90 -7.54
C LEU A 107 -1.95 -18.07 -8.67
N GLN A 108 -1.20 -17.77 -9.74
CA GLN A 108 -1.74 -17.10 -10.92
C GLN A 108 -2.82 -17.95 -11.62
N LEU A 109 -2.64 -19.27 -11.74
CA LEU A 109 -3.69 -20.15 -12.25
C LEU A 109 -4.95 -20.10 -11.38
N ILE A 110 -4.80 -20.10 -10.05
CA ILE A 110 -5.93 -19.98 -9.12
C ILE A 110 -6.64 -18.64 -9.31
N LEU A 111 -5.90 -17.53 -9.44
CA LEU A 111 -6.46 -16.20 -9.73
C LEU A 111 -7.29 -16.18 -11.02
N CYS A 112 -6.88 -16.94 -12.05
CA CYS A 112 -7.58 -16.99 -13.33
C CYS A 112 -8.75 -17.97 -13.37
N HIS A 113 -8.72 -19.05 -12.58
CA HIS A 113 -9.64 -20.17 -12.74
C HIS A 113 -10.57 -20.43 -11.56
N CYS A 114 -10.21 -20.00 -10.35
CA CYS A 114 -11.01 -20.27 -9.17
C CYS A 114 -11.89 -19.08 -8.80
N ASN A 115 -13.06 -19.36 -8.24
CA ASN A 115 -14.00 -18.31 -7.78
C ASN A 115 -13.78 -18.01 -6.28
N PRO A 116 -13.43 -16.77 -5.88
CA PRO A 116 -13.27 -16.39 -4.47
C PRO A 116 -14.55 -16.48 -3.63
N ASP A 117 -15.74 -16.47 -4.26
CA ASP A 117 -17.01 -16.67 -3.55
C ASP A 117 -17.23 -18.11 -3.10
N HIS A 118 -16.48 -19.08 -3.65
CA HIS A 118 -16.60 -20.46 -3.22
C HIS A 118 -16.07 -20.65 -1.80
N PRO A 119 -16.73 -21.53 -1.01
CA PRO A 119 -16.19 -21.96 0.27
C PRO A 119 -14.87 -22.70 0.10
N ILE A 120 -14.05 -22.72 1.16
CA ILE A 120 -12.75 -23.40 1.22
C ILE A 120 -12.76 -24.83 0.67
N ASP A 121 -13.88 -25.53 0.87
CA ASP A 121 -14.05 -26.93 0.52
C ASP A 121 -14.39 -27.16 -0.97
N ARG A 122 -14.55 -26.08 -1.74
CA ARG A 122 -14.82 -26.09 -3.18
C ARG A 122 -13.90 -25.18 -3.99
N VAL A 123 -13.27 -24.18 -3.36
CA VAL A 123 -12.52 -23.13 -4.07
C VAL A 123 -11.44 -23.68 -5.01
N LEU A 124 -10.78 -24.78 -4.65
CA LEU A 124 -9.75 -25.42 -5.47
C LEU A 124 -10.26 -26.53 -6.41
N GLN A 125 -11.57 -26.74 -6.55
CA GLN A 125 -12.11 -27.78 -7.45
C GLN A 125 -11.73 -27.55 -8.91
N ASP A 126 -11.67 -26.30 -9.35
CA ASP A 126 -11.37 -25.96 -10.73
C ASP A 126 -9.89 -26.23 -11.03
N LEU A 127 -9.02 -25.95 -10.07
CA LEU A 127 -7.62 -26.36 -10.12
C LEU A 127 -7.46 -27.89 -10.13
N ALA A 128 -8.17 -28.62 -9.27
CA ALA A 128 -8.13 -30.09 -9.26
C ALA A 128 -8.51 -30.69 -10.62
N ARG A 129 -9.53 -30.12 -11.27
CA ARG A 129 -9.95 -30.52 -12.62
C ARG A 129 -8.86 -30.29 -13.67
N LEU A 130 -8.13 -29.18 -13.60
CA LEU A 130 -7.00 -28.88 -14.50
C LEU A 130 -5.87 -29.91 -14.36
N PHE A 131 -5.62 -30.41 -13.15
CA PHE A 131 -4.59 -31.43 -12.88
C PHE A 131 -5.10 -32.87 -13.03
N HIS A 132 -6.36 -33.06 -13.43
CA HIS A 132 -7.02 -34.37 -13.50
C HIS A 132 -6.97 -35.14 -12.16
N THR A 133 -7.06 -34.42 -11.05
CA THR A 133 -7.08 -34.97 -9.69
C THR A 133 -8.35 -34.56 -8.93
N THR A 134 -8.41 -34.91 -7.65
CA THR A 134 -9.53 -34.57 -6.75
C THR A 134 -9.05 -33.67 -5.62
N LEU A 135 -9.96 -32.86 -5.10
CA LEU A 135 -9.70 -32.07 -3.90
C LEU A 135 -9.70 -32.99 -2.66
N HIS A 136 -8.57 -33.05 -1.96
CA HIS A 136 -8.43 -33.80 -0.72
C HIS A 136 -8.74 -32.91 0.48
N ARG A 137 -9.52 -33.42 1.43
CA ARG A 137 -9.88 -32.71 2.67
C ARG A 137 -9.31 -33.45 3.86
N ASP A 138 -8.81 -32.73 4.85
CA ASP A 138 -8.36 -33.31 6.12
C ASP A 138 -9.22 -32.88 7.31
N ALA A 139 -8.95 -33.49 8.47
CA ALA A 139 -9.69 -33.22 9.70
C ALA A 139 -9.47 -31.81 10.28
N SER A 140 -8.45 -31.09 9.81
CA SER A 140 -8.18 -29.71 10.23
C SER A 140 -8.97 -28.68 9.40
N GLY A 141 -9.72 -29.13 8.40
CA GLY A 141 -10.47 -28.27 7.48
C GLY A 141 -9.63 -27.75 6.31
N MET A 142 -8.37 -28.17 6.17
CA MET A 142 -7.56 -27.84 5.00
C MET A 142 -8.01 -28.66 3.79
N CYS A 143 -7.93 -28.03 2.62
CA CYS A 143 -8.25 -28.63 1.34
C CYS A 143 -7.04 -28.52 0.41
N ARG A 144 -6.60 -29.64 -0.17
CA ARG A 144 -5.36 -29.74 -0.95
C ARG A 144 -5.63 -30.32 -2.34
N VAL A 145 -4.98 -29.72 -3.34
CA VAL A 145 -4.84 -30.31 -4.67
C VAL A 145 -3.43 -30.84 -4.83
N CYS A 146 -3.31 -32.09 -5.26
CA CYS A 146 -2.05 -32.68 -5.68
C CYS A 146 -2.05 -32.91 -7.19
N ASP A 147 -0.87 -33.04 -7.78
CA ASP A 147 -0.71 -33.50 -9.16
C ASP A 147 -0.81 -35.03 -9.28
N ALA A 148 -0.68 -35.56 -10.50
CA ALA A 148 -0.77 -36.99 -10.76
C ALA A 148 0.37 -37.83 -10.11
N SER A 149 1.45 -37.19 -9.69
CA SER A 149 2.55 -37.83 -8.95
C SER A 149 2.38 -37.76 -7.42
N GLY A 150 1.30 -37.13 -6.96
CA GLY A 150 0.99 -36.94 -5.55
C GLY A 150 1.67 -35.73 -4.91
N GLN A 151 2.38 -34.89 -5.68
CA GLN A 151 3.00 -33.67 -5.16
C GLN A 151 1.96 -32.58 -4.95
N SER A 152 2.11 -31.79 -3.89
CA SER A 152 1.19 -30.69 -3.57
C SER A 152 1.28 -29.58 -4.60
N VAL A 153 0.13 -29.14 -5.13
CA VAL A 153 0.04 -27.98 -6.05
C VAL A 153 -0.38 -26.73 -5.28
N ALA A 154 -1.46 -26.83 -4.50
CA ALA A 154 -1.95 -25.75 -3.67
C ALA A 154 -2.76 -26.27 -2.48
N ILE A 155 -2.77 -25.49 -1.40
CA ILE A 155 -3.53 -25.78 -0.18
C ILE A 155 -4.39 -24.56 0.15
N ALA A 156 -5.69 -24.77 0.31
CA ALA A 156 -6.59 -23.82 0.94
C ALA A 156 -6.71 -24.17 2.43
N ALA A 157 -6.42 -23.22 3.31
CA ALA A 157 -6.42 -23.40 4.76
C ALA A 157 -7.30 -22.35 5.45
N PRO A 158 -8.04 -22.70 6.53
CA PRO A 158 -8.76 -21.72 7.34
C PRO A 158 -7.82 -20.61 7.81
N LEU A 159 -8.32 -19.38 7.89
CA LEU A 159 -7.54 -18.22 8.29
C LEU A 159 -7.61 -18.04 9.83
N PRO A 160 -6.53 -18.32 10.58
CA PRO A 160 -6.57 -18.32 12.06
C PRO A 160 -6.33 -16.94 12.65
N GLY A 161 -6.52 -16.78 13.96
CA GLY A 161 -5.91 -15.69 14.73
C GLY A 161 -6.43 -14.30 14.39
N GLU A 162 -7.75 -14.15 14.28
CA GLU A 162 -8.41 -12.85 14.01
C GLU A 162 -8.01 -12.18 12.67
N ARG A 163 -7.41 -12.94 11.76
CA ARG A 163 -6.85 -12.43 10.50
C ARG A 163 -7.89 -11.93 9.50
N GLU A 164 -9.18 -12.03 9.78
CA GLU A 164 -10.25 -11.33 9.06
C GLU A 164 -10.33 -9.82 9.40
N ARG A 165 -9.71 -9.40 10.52
CA ARG A 165 -9.81 -8.03 11.05
C ARG A 165 -8.83 -7.02 10.44
N PRO A 166 -7.55 -7.34 10.14
CA PRO A 166 -6.66 -6.41 9.46
C PRO A 166 -7.25 -5.95 8.13
N CYS A 167 -7.12 -4.66 7.83
CA CYS A 167 -7.68 -4.09 6.62
C CYS A 167 -6.76 -3.01 6.08
N GLU A 168 -6.17 -3.23 4.91
CA GLU A 168 -5.64 -2.14 4.10
C GLU A 168 -6.78 -1.62 3.21
N LEU A 169 -7.21 -0.37 3.48
CA LEU A 169 -8.17 0.34 2.65
C LEU A 169 -7.42 0.99 1.48
N VAL A 170 -7.61 0.45 0.28
CA VAL A 170 -6.97 0.91 -0.96
C VAL A 170 -7.98 1.65 -1.82
N THR A 171 -7.81 2.94 -2.02
CA THR A 171 -8.76 3.73 -2.83
C THR A 171 -8.57 3.49 -4.32
N ALA A 172 -9.64 3.65 -5.10
CA ALA A 172 -9.49 4.00 -6.50
C ALA A 172 -8.64 5.30 -6.61
N PRO A 173 -7.78 5.45 -7.62
CA PRO A 173 -7.01 6.68 -7.78
C PRO A 173 -7.91 7.90 -7.92
N ILE A 174 -7.74 8.88 -7.04
CA ILE A 174 -8.50 10.12 -7.00
C ILE A 174 -7.74 11.16 -7.82
N ALA A 175 -8.42 11.87 -8.72
CA ALA A 175 -7.79 12.91 -9.54
C ALA A 175 -8.23 14.33 -9.15
N GLN A 176 -9.38 14.46 -8.48
CA GLN A 176 -10.00 15.73 -8.11
C GLN A 176 -10.85 15.53 -6.84
N ASN A 177 -11.16 16.61 -6.13
CA ASN A 177 -11.99 16.59 -4.91
C ASN A 177 -11.47 15.61 -3.85
N HIS A 178 -10.15 15.53 -3.70
CA HIS A 178 -9.45 14.59 -2.83
C HIS A 178 -10.01 14.58 -1.40
N SER A 179 -10.25 15.77 -0.82
CA SER A 179 -10.88 15.90 0.49
C SER A 179 -12.23 15.20 0.57
N ARG A 180 -13.15 15.51 -0.34
CA ARG A 180 -14.48 14.89 -0.33
C ARG A 180 -14.40 13.37 -0.44
N HIS A 181 -13.60 12.85 -1.38
CA HIS A 181 -13.54 11.42 -1.63
C HIS A 181 -12.85 10.65 -0.50
N LEU A 182 -11.69 11.12 -0.04
CA LEU A 182 -10.96 10.45 1.04
C LEU A 182 -11.73 10.52 2.36
N SER A 183 -12.24 11.70 2.74
CA SER A 183 -13.03 11.83 3.97
C SER A 183 -14.26 10.93 3.94
N ALA A 184 -14.98 10.84 2.82
CA ALA A 184 -16.16 9.98 2.73
C ALA A 184 -15.85 8.49 3.03
N LEU A 185 -14.65 8.00 2.70
CA LEU A 185 -14.23 6.63 2.99
C LEU A 185 -13.77 6.48 4.45
N LEU A 186 -12.95 7.41 4.95
CA LEU A 186 -12.43 7.35 6.33
C LEU A 186 -13.54 7.59 7.36
N ASP A 187 -14.56 8.38 7.03
CA ASP A 187 -15.76 8.57 7.86
C ASP A 187 -16.49 7.23 8.09
N VAL A 188 -16.56 6.35 7.08
CA VAL A 188 -17.19 5.04 7.22
C VAL A 188 -16.38 4.16 8.17
N ALA A 189 -15.06 4.15 8.02
CA ALA A 189 -14.18 3.42 8.94
C ALA A 189 -14.34 3.92 10.39
N GLN A 190 -14.40 5.24 10.58
CA GLN A 190 -14.66 5.86 11.90
C GLN A 190 -16.02 5.47 12.47
N GLN A 191 -17.09 5.51 11.66
CA GLN A 191 -18.45 5.13 12.09
C GLN A 191 -18.54 3.65 12.52
N LEU A 192 -17.76 2.78 11.89
CA LEU A 192 -17.64 1.37 12.25
C LEU A 192 -16.63 1.10 13.38
N ASN A 193 -16.02 2.15 13.96
CA ASN A 193 -15.00 2.05 15.00
C ASN A 193 -13.76 1.23 14.59
N PHE A 194 -13.35 1.33 13.32
CA PHE A 194 -12.04 0.82 12.92
C PHE A 194 -10.95 1.60 13.65
N ALA A 195 -9.95 0.88 14.15
CA ALA A 195 -8.83 1.44 14.87
C ALA A 195 -7.59 1.56 13.98
N ILE A 196 -6.66 2.42 14.40
CA ILE A 196 -5.31 2.44 13.83
C ILE A 196 -4.49 1.32 14.50
N PRO A 197 -3.98 0.33 13.74
CA PRO A 197 -3.14 -0.72 14.29
C PRO A 197 -1.78 -0.16 14.72
N SER A 198 -1.16 -0.81 15.69
CA SER A 198 0.14 -0.42 16.26
C SER A 198 1.28 -0.43 15.24
N GLU A 199 1.18 -1.29 14.22
CA GLU A 199 2.14 -1.42 13.12
C GLU A 199 1.72 -0.62 11.87
N GLY A 200 0.60 0.10 11.95
CA GLY A 200 -0.05 0.75 10.83
C GLY A 200 0.75 1.86 10.14
N ALA A 201 0.66 1.89 8.82
CA ALA A 201 1.14 2.93 7.93
C ALA A 201 0.04 3.50 7.01
N THR A 202 0.33 4.67 6.42
CA THR A 202 -0.41 5.20 5.26
C THR A 202 0.54 5.25 4.07
N HIS A 203 0.12 4.73 2.91
CA HIS A 203 0.86 4.87 1.66
C HIS A 203 0.15 5.80 0.68
N LEU A 204 0.93 6.65 -0.01
CA LEU A 204 0.42 7.53 -1.06
C LEU A 204 1.03 7.14 -2.40
N HIS A 205 0.17 6.85 -3.37
CA HIS A 205 0.57 6.50 -4.73
C HIS A 205 0.33 7.67 -5.69
N PHE A 206 1.36 8.44 -5.97
CA PHE A 206 1.33 9.51 -6.95
C PHE A 206 1.50 8.96 -8.36
N ASP A 207 0.63 9.34 -9.30
CA ASP A 207 0.78 9.01 -10.71
C ASP A 207 2.12 9.53 -11.27
N ALA A 208 2.99 8.64 -11.69
CA ALA A 208 4.35 8.96 -12.07
C ALA A 208 4.50 9.23 -13.57
N THR A 209 3.41 9.31 -14.35
CA THR A 209 3.49 9.47 -15.81
C THR A 209 4.37 10.66 -16.21
N ARG A 210 4.24 11.79 -15.47
CA ARG A 210 5.05 13.00 -15.71
C ARG A 210 6.52 12.84 -15.30
N LEU A 211 6.83 11.88 -14.43
CA LEU A 211 8.17 11.60 -13.92
C LEU A 211 8.94 10.61 -14.81
N CYS A 212 8.29 9.96 -15.79
CA CYS A 212 8.87 8.95 -16.67
C CYS A 212 9.82 9.52 -17.74
N THR A 213 10.82 10.28 -17.31
CA THR A 213 11.95 10.73 -18.12
C THR A 213 13.23 10.61 -17.30
N THR A 214 14.37 10.39 -17.97
CA THR A 214 15.67 10.21 -17.30
C THR A 214 16.02 11.41 -16.41
N GLN A 215 15.81 12.62 -16.90
CA GLN A 215 16.10 13.87 -16.19
C GLN A 215 15.21 14.03 -14.94
N ARG A 216 13.89 13.86 -15.07
CA ARG A 216 12.97 14.04 -13.93
C ARG A 216 13.14 12.96 -12.87
N LEU A 217 13.45 11.71 -13.27
CA LEU A 217 13.75 10.65 -12.31
C LEU A 217 15.04 10.94 -11.54
N LYS A 218 16.09 11.42 -12.22
CA LYS A 218 17.32 11.87 -11.53
C LYS A 218 17.00 12.97 -10.51
N GLN A 219 16.24 13.98 -10.92
CA GLN A 219 15.85 15.08 -10.04
C GLN A 219 15.04 14.61 -8.83
N LEU A 220 14.08 13.70 -9.06
CA LEU A 220 13.31 13.07 -7.99
C LEU A 220 14.22 12.41 -6.96
N VAL A 221 15.16 11.57 -7.42
CA VAL A 221 16.10 10.89 -6.52
C VAL A 221 16.94 11.90 -5.74
N LEU A 222 17.51 12.90 -6.40
CA LEU A 222 18.35 13.91 -5.75
C LEU A 222 17.59 14.71 -4.69
N VAL A 223 16.39 15.20 -5.03
CA VAL A 223 15.57 15.99 -4.12
C VAL A 223 15.12 15.14 -2.93
N PHE A 224 14.57 13.95 -3.17
CA PHE A 224 14.05 13.13 -2.07
C PHE A 224 15.14 12.59 -1.16
N SER A 225 16.34 12.28 -1.69
CA SER A 225 17.50 11.95 -0.86
C SER A 225 17.97 13.13 -0.01
N HIS A 226 18.02 14.35 -0.58
CA HIS A 226 18.46 15.55 0.17
C HIS A 226 17.53 15.90 1.33
N TRP A 227 16.22 15.76 1.13
CA TRP A 227 15.19 16.15 2.09
C TRP A 227 14.74 15.01 3.02
N GLN A 228 15.35 13.82 2.95
CA GLN A 228 14.88 12.62 3.64
C GLN A 228 14.71 12.82 5.15
N ASP A 229 15.73 13.31 5.84
CA ASP A 229 15.65 13.54 7.30
C ASP A 229 14.60 14.58 7.66
N THR A 230 14.39 15.57 6.79
CA THR A 230 13.35 16.59 6.96
C THR A 230 11.97 15.98 6.86
N PHE A 231 11.74 15.10 5.88
CA PHE A 231 10.49 14.37 5.75
C PHE A 231 10.24 13.47 6.95
N ASN A 232 11.25 12.75 7.43
CA ASN A 232 11.09 11.90 8.61
C ASN A 232 10.75 12.70 9.87
N ARG A 233 11.32 13.90 10.05
CA ARG A 233 10.93 14.82 11.12
C ARG A 233 9.50 15.35 10.95
N LEU A 234 9.11 15.67 9.72
CA LEU A 234 7.81 16.26 9.40
C LEU A 234 6.67 15.23 9.49
N PHE A 235 6.86 14.04 8.92
CA PHE A 235 5.83 13.00 8.81
C PHE A 235 5.77 12.07 10.02
N ARG A 236 6.87 11.94 10.77
CA ARG A 236 6.97 11.12 11.98
C ARG A 236 6.52 9.67 11.69
N PRO A 237 7.26 8.93 10.83
CA PRO A 237 6.92 7.55 10.53
C PRO A 237 6.75 6.73 11.81
N ASN A 238 5.80 5.81 11.79
CA ASN A 238 5.56 4.93 12.93
C ASN A 238 6.83 4.08 13.20
N PRO A 239 7.43 4.15 14.41
CA PRO A 239 8.67 3.44 14.71
C PRO A 239 8.52 1.91 14.70
N ARG A 240 7.28 1.40 14.70
CA ARG A 240 7.00 -0.04 14.54
C ARG A 240 7.04 -0.50 13.08
N CYS A 241 6.97 0.41 12.11
CA CYS A 241 7.09 0.07 10.70
C CYS A 241 8.55 -0.27 10.36
N ARG A 242 8.86 -1.57 10.21
CA ARG A 242 10.24 -2.07 10.02
C ARG A 242 10.74 -2.07 8.58
N ARG A 243 9.87 -1.75 7.61
CA ARG A 243 10.14 -1.85 6.16
C ARG A 243 10.30 -0.47 5.51
N LEU A 244 10.97 0.43 6.21
CA LEU A 244 11.25 1.81 5.83
C LEU A 244 12.77 2.05 5.81
N GLY A 245 13.18 3.17 5.22
CA GLY A 245 14.58 3.55 5.15
C GLY A 245 14.99 4.18 3.82
N PRO A 246 16.26 4.62 3.71
CA PRO A 246 16.79 5.26 2.52
C PRO A 246 16.83 4.29 1.33
N TRP A 247 16.92 4.87 0.15
CA TRP A 247 17.35 4.13 -1.03
C TRP A 247 18.76 3.56 -0.87
N PRO A 248 19.08 2.47 -1.59
CA PRO A 248 20.46 2.01 -1.69
C PRO A 248 21.38 3.10 -2.25
N ALA A 249 22.58 3.28 -1.69
CA ALA A 249 23.54 4.30 -2.11
C ALA A 249 23.86 4.23 -3.62
N GLN A 250 23.83 3.03 -4.19
CA GLN A 250 24.05 2.77 -5.61
C GLN A 250 23.02 3.47 -6.51
N LEU A 251 21.80 3.75 -6.02
CA LEU A 251 20.83 4.52 -6.77
C LEU A 251 21.32 5.96 -6.95
N LEU A 252 21.76 6.60 -5.85
CA LEU A 252 22.28 7.96 -5.88
C LEU A 252 23.55 8.06 -6.73
N GLU A 253 24.48 7.13 -6.55
CA GLU A 253 25.69 7.03 -7.38
C GLU A 253 25.35 6.90 -8.86
N ARG A 254 24.36 6.07 -9.21
CA ARG A 254 23.98 5.87 -10.61
C ARG A 254 23.35 7.11 -11.21
N VAL A 255 22.41 7.77 -10.54
CA VAL A 255 21.77 8.98 -11.11
C VAL A 255 22.74 10.17 -11.17
N CYS A 256 23.78 10.19 -10.32
CA CYS A 256 24.85 11.19 -10.35
C CYS A 256 25.92 10.91 -11.41
N SER A 257 25.96 9.72 -12.00
CA SER A 257 26.98 9.40 -13.00
C SER A 257 26.85 10.28 -14.26
N PRO A 258 27.97 10.75 -14.87
CA PRO A 258 27.92 11.70 -15.99
C PRO A 258 27.20 11.19 -17.24
N ASP A 259 27.15 9.87 -17.44
CA ASP A 259 26.46 9.23 -18.57
C ASP A 259 24.96 9.09 -18.34
N PHE A 260 24.47 9.12 -17.09
CA PHE A 260 23.08 8.80 -16.79
C PHE A 260 22.08 9.70 -17.48
N GLU A 261 22.29 11.03 -17.45
CA GLU A 261 21.38 11.99 -18.11
C GLU A 261 21.29 11.83 -19.61
N ARG A 262 22.30 11.20 -20.24
CA ARG A 262 22.35 10.98 -21.69
C ARG A 262 21.61 9.71 -22.10
N LEU A 263 21.19 8.88 -21.14
CA LEU A 263 20.46 7.65 -21.42
C LEU A 263 19.05 7.97 -21.91
N ALA A 264 18.62 7.25 -22.95
CA ALA A 264 17.20 7.14 -23.26
C ALA A 264 16.45 6.53 -22.07
N TRP A 265 15.17 6.90 -21.90
CA TRP A 265 14.36 6.48 -20.75
C TRP A 265 14.38 4.98 -20.50
N SER A 266 14.21 4.17 -21.55
CA SER A 266 14.22 2.71 -21.45
C SER A 266 15.57 2.15 -20.97
N ASP A 267 16.68 2.78 -21.37
CA ASP A 267 18.02 2.35 -20.95
C ASP A 267 18.34 2.80 -19.53
N ALA A 268 17.84 3.98 -19.12
CA ALA A 268 17.88 4.41 -17.73
C ALA A 268 17.12 3.44 -16.82
N CYS A 269 15.89 3.06 -17.18
CA CYS A 269 15.11 2.04 -16.47
C CYS A 269 15.86 0.70 -16.39
N ARG A 270 16.46 0.24 -17.50
CA ARG A 270 17.23 -1.02 -17.52
C ARG A 270 18.43 -0.95 -16.58
N ALA A 271 19.18 0.15 -16.60
CA ALA A 271 20.32 0.34 -15.72
C ALA A 271 19.92 0.39 -14.24
N LEU A 272 18.82 1.07 -13.91
CA LEU A 272 18.29 1.10 -12.54
C LEU A 272 17.71 -0.23 -12.09
N GLY A 273 17.13 -1.01 -13.00
CA GLY A 273 16.58 -2.35 -12.70
C GLY A 273 17.64 -3.40 -12.34
N GLN A 274 18.93 -3.10 -12.57
CA GLN A 274 20.05 -3.94 -12.13
C GLN A 274 20.47 -3.64 -10.68
N LEU A 275 19.97 -2.56 -10.08
CA LEU A 275 20.26 -2.19 -8.71
C LEU A 275 19.35 -3.00 -7.75
N PRO A 276 19.76 -3.18 -6.47
CA PRO A 276 18.95 -3.87 -5.46
C PRO A 276 17.80 -2.99 -4.95
N LEU A 277 16.97 -2.46 -5.85
CA LEU A 277 15.80 -1.67 -5.51
C LEU A 277 14.74 -2.56 -4.86
N THR A 278 14.13 -2.06 -3.80
CA THR A 278 13.08 -2.76 -3.05
C THR A 278 11.94 -1.79 -2.76
N LYS A 279 10.73 -2.33 -2.58
CA LYS A 279 9.61 -1.55 -2.05
C LYS A 279 9.78 -1.21 -0.57
N TYR A 280 10.71 -1.87 0.13
CA TYR A 280 10.99 -1.62 1.55
C TYR A 280 11.94 -0.43 1.74
N CYS A 281 11.46 0.76 1.38
CA CYS A 281 12.12 2.05 1.58
C CYS A 281 11.04 3.14 1.73
N ASP A 282 11.46 4.35 2.08
CA ASP A 282 10.54 5.48 2.30
C ASP A 282 9.78 5.87 1.03
N TYR A 283 10.41 5.69 -0.14
CA TYR A 283 9.88 6.11 -1.44
C TYR A 283 10.05 5.01 -2.50
N ASN A 284 9.03 4.21 -2.75
CA ASN A 284 9.15 3.09 -3.68
C ASN A 284 9.07 3.56 -5.15
N LEU A 285 10.10 3.19 -5.92
CA LEU A 285 10.25 3.51 -7.36
C LEU A 285 10.08 2.29 -8.28
N ILE A 286 9.83 1.08 -7.74
CA ILE A 286 9.82 -0.16 -8.53
C ILE A 286 8.88 -0.07 -9.71
N ASN A 287 7.67 0.48 -9.52
CA ASN A 287 6.69 0.60 -10.59
C ASN A 287 7.14 1.51 -11.74
N ILE A 288 7.93 2.54 -11.43
CA ILE A 288 8.52 3.45 -12.44
C ILE A 288 9.64 2.71 -13.19
N VAL A 289 10.57 2.09 -12.46
CA VAL A 289 11.76 1.43 -13.02
C VAL A 289 11.39 0.20 -13.87
N THR A 290 10.42 -0.59 -13.41
CA THR A 290 9.89 -1.75 -14.15
C THR A 290 8.91 -1.35 -15.27
N GLN A 291 8.60 -0.06 -15.41
CA GLN A 291 7.69 0.47 -16.42
C GLN A 291 6.30 -0.19 -16.37
N ASN A 292 5.78 -0.38 -15.15
CA ASN A 292 4.45 -0.94 -14.94
C ASN A 292 3.39 0.02 -15.48
N LYS A 293 2.85 -0.30 -16.66
CA LYS A 293 1.85 0.55 -17.35
C LYS A 293 0.50 0.62 -16.61
N ALA A 294 0.19 -0.36 -15.77
CA ALA A 294 -1.07 -0.40 -15.03
C ALA A 294 -1.03 0.43 -13.73
N LYS A 295 0.15 0.54 -13.10
CA LYS A 295 0.37 1.30 -11.85
C LYS A 295 1.69 2.07 -11.92
N PRO A 296 1.90 3.04 -12.84
CA PRO A 296 3.15 3.80 -12.88
C PRO A 296 3.15 4.81 -11.73
N THR A 297 3.60 4.40 -10.54
CA THR A 297 3.47 5.22 -9.33
C THR A 297 4.78 5.47 -8.63
N LEU A 298 4.98 6.68 -8.12
CA LEU A 298 5.83 6.94 -6.97
C LEU A 298 5.00 6.66 -5.72
N GLU A 299 5.51 5.81 -4.85
CA GLU A 299 4.82 5.46 -3.62
C GLU A 299 5.57 6.02 -2.41
N VAL A 300 4.90 6.87 -1.62
CA VAL A 300 5.40 7.39 -0.34
C VAL A 300 4.93 6.46 0.76
N ARG A 301 5.85 5.93 1.56
CA ARG A 301 5.59 4.87 2.55
C ARG A 301 5.88 5.26 3.99
N ASN A 302 6.57 6.38 4.22
CA ASN A 302 7.03 6.80 5.55
C ASN A 302 6.01 7.64 6.33
N LEU A 303 4.71 7.36 6.17
CA LEU A 303 3.64 8.05 6.89
C LEU A 303 3.02 7.12 7.93
N PRO A 304 2.76 7.60 9.17
CA PRO A 304 1.94 6.87 10.12
C PRO A 304 0.53 6.61 9.58
N ALA A 305 -0.10 5.52 10.03
CA ALA A 305 -1.53 5.32 9.82
C ALA A 305 -2.35 6.38 10.58
N THR A 306 -3.41 6.89 9.95
CA THR A 306 -4.35 7.83 10.56
C THR A 306 -5.69 7.81 9.84
N LEU A 307 -6.76 8.19 10.56
CA LEU A 307 -8.09 8.43 10.00
C LEU A 307 -8.33 9.93 9.69
N ASP A 308 -7.36 10.79 10.00
CA ASP A 308 -7.44 12.22 9.69
C ASP A 308 -7.10 12.47 8.20
N SER A 309 -8.16 12.48 7.38
CA SER A 309 -8.06 12.85 5.96
C SER A 309 -7.43 14.23 5.73
N GLY A 310 -7.65 15.21 6.61
CA GLY A 310 -7.06 16.55 6.48
C GLY A 310 -5.54 16.53 6.63
N TRP A 311 -5.03 15.73 7.58
CA TRP A 311 -3.60 15.53 7.77
C TRP A 311 -2.98 14.81 6.57
N ILE A 312 -3.62 13.72 6.09
CA ILE A 312 -3.14 12.97 4.92
C ILE A 312 -3.02 13.89 3.70
N LEU A 313 -4.02 14.74 3.46
CA LEU A 313 -4.02 15.67 2.33
C LEU A 313 -3.03 16.82 2.50
N SER A 314 -2.80 17.26 3.74
CA SER A 314 -1.75 18.24 4.05
C SER A 314 -0.37 17.69 3.68
N VAL A 315 -0.06 16.45 4.07
CA VAL A 315 1.18 15.77 3.67
C VAL A 315 1.24 15.59 2.16
N ALA A 316 0.16 15.12 1.54
CA ALA A 316 0.10 14.95 0.09
C ALA A 316 0.36 16.26 -0.66
N SER A 317 -0.09 17.40 -0.14
CA SER A 317 0.15 18.72 -0.74
C SER A 317 1.63 19.13 -0.73
N VAL A 318 2.39 18.75 0.30
CA VAL A 318 3.84 19.01 0.38
C VAL A 318 4.56 18.20 -0.69
N ILE A 319 4.22 16.90 -0.81
CA ILE A 319 4.80 16.02 -1.81
C ILE A 319 4.42 16.49 -3.22
N GLU A 320 3.15 16.78 -3.48
CA GLU A 320 2.67 17.30 -4.77
C GLU A 320 3.43 18.57 -5.18
N SER A 321 3.61 19.52 -4.26
CA SER A 321 4.33 20.76 -4.53
C SER A 321 5.77 20.50 -5.01
N LEU A 322 6.47 19.56 -4.38
CA LEU A 322 7.81 19.16 -4.82
C LEU A 322 7.80 18.45 -6.17
N LEU A 323 6.83 17.58 -6.42
CA LEU A 323 6.69 16.92 -7.72
C LEU A 323 6.38 17.91 -8.84
N MET A 324 5.58 18.94 -8.57
CA MET A 324 5.31 20.04 -9.50
C MET A 324 6.57 20.85 -9.79
N LEU A 325 7.38 21.15 -8.77
CA LEU A 325 8.69 21.80 -8.93
C LEU A 325 9.65 20.95 -9.79
N ILE A 326 9.74 19.64 -9.53
CA ILE A 326 10.54 18.69 -10.33
C ILE A 326 10.06 18.65 -11.79
N CYS A 327 8.76 18.79 -12.03
CA CYS A 327 8.18 18.74 -13.37
C CYS A 327 8.17 20.07 -14.13
N SER A 328 8.58 21.18 -13.49
CA SER A 328 8.54 22.53 -14.06
C SER A 328 9.47 22.69 -15.27
N GLU A 329 9.24 23.72 -16.08
CA GLU A 329 10.06 24.00 -17.28
C GLU A 329 11.50 24.41 -16.91
N ASP A 330 11.68 25.12 -15.79
CA ASP A 330 12.97 25.54 -15.25
C ASP A 330 13.57 24.49 -14.29
N ALA A 331 13.40 23.20 -14.59
CA ALA A 331 13.73 22.11 -13.67
C ALA A 331 15.18 22.13 -13.16
N ALA A 332 16.14 22.56 -14.00
CA ALA A 332 17.55 22.64 -13.61
C ALA A 332 17.82 23.71 -12.54
N GLN A 333 17.29 24.93 -12.75
CA GLN A 333 17.41 26.02 -11.78
C GLN A 333 16.62 25.71 -10.50
N THR A 334 15.45 25.09 -10.67
CA THR A 334 14.61 24.63 -9.54
C THR A 334 15.35 23.60 -8.70
N GLN A 335 16.01 22.63 -9.33
CA GLN A 335 16.82 21.64 -8.65
C GLN A 335 17.98 22.30 -7.87
N GLU A 336 18.73 23.20 -8.50
CA GLU A 336 19.83 23.91 -7.83
C GLU A 336 19.32 24.65 -6.59
N ARG A 337 18.19 25.37 -6.72
CA ARG A 337 17.54 26.04 -5.59
C ARG A 337 17.14 25.06 -4.49
N LEU A 338 16.51 23.94 -4.84
CA LEU A 338 16.06 22.92 -3.88
C LEU A 338 17.23 22.28 -3.12
N LEU A 339 18.36 22.03 -3.80
CA LEU A 339 19.54 21.40 -3.20
C LEU A 339 20.41 22.40 -2.43
N ALA A 340 20.43 23.68 -2.84
CA ALA A 340 21.14 24.74 -2.12
C ALA A 340 20.39 25.18 -0.84
N THR A 341 19.10 24.90 -0.74
CA THR A 341 18.31 25.25 0.43
C THR A 341 18.62 24.29 1.60
N PRO A 342 18.87 24.79 2.82
CA PRO A 342 19.07 23.95 3.99
C PRO A 342 17.89 23.00 4.22
N PRO A 343 18.12 21.70 4.46
CA PRO A 343 17.06 20.71 4.61
C PRO A 343 16.36 20.79 5.99
N THR A 344 15.76 21.93 6.32
CA THR A 344 14.96 22.14 7.54
C THR A 344 13.48 22.13 7.23
N VAL A 345 12.63 21.86 8.23
CA VAL A 345 11.17 21.83 8.03
C VAL A 345 10.67 23.21 7.59
N GLU A 346 11.18 24.27 8.21
CA GLU A 346 10.82 25.65 7.90
C GLU A 346 11.18 25.99 6.45
N SER A 347 12.36 25.57 6.00
CA SER A 347 12.81 25.80 4.63
C SER A 347 11.98 25.01 3.62
N LEU A 348 11.66 23.75 3.92
CA LEU A 348 10.77 22.94 3.09
C LEU A 348 9.38 23.60 2.96
N LEU A 349 8.78 24.00 4.08
CA LEU A 349 7.48 24.66 4.10
C LEU A 349 7.51 26.04 3.43
N ALA A 350 8.63 26.75 3.44
CA ALA A 350 8.80 28.00 2.71
C ALA A 350 8.89 27.77 1.19
N LEU A 351 9.52 26.67 0.77
CA LEU A 351 9.67 26.28 -0.64
C LEU A 351 8.37 25.79 -1.28
N VAL A 352 7.55 25.04 -0.53
CA VAL A 352 6.26 24.58 -1.03
C VAL A 352 5.21 25.68 -0.87
N GLU A 353 4.41 25.92 -1.90
CA GLU A 353 3.26 26.85 -1.87
C GLU A 353 2.09 26.31 -1.05
N ALA A 354 2.39 25.62 0.05
CA ALA A 354 1.41 25.13 0.99
C ALA A 354 0.63 26.31 1.58
N SER A 355 -0.70 26.19 1.62
CA SER A 355 -1.54 27.23 2.23
C SER A 355 -1.17 27.45 3.70
N PRO A 356 -1.42 28.65 4.27
CA PRO A 356 -1.21 28.89 5.70
C PRO A 356 -1.88 27.85 6.61
N ALA A 357 -3.02 27.30 6.19
CA ALA A 357 -3.73 26.23 6.92
C ALA A 357 -2.95 24.90 6.91
N VAL A 358 -2.36 24.49 5.78
CA VAL A 358 -1.46 23.32 5.71
C VAL A 358 -0.29 23.51 6.67
N LYS A 359 0.35 24.68 6.60
CA LYS A 359 1.52 25.00 7.42
C LYS A 359 1.15 24.94 8.90
N ALA A 360 0.04 25.56 9.30
CA ALA A 360 -0.44 25.52 10.67
C ALA A 360 -0.76 24.10 11.15
N GLN A 361 -1.41 23.28 10.31
CA GLN A 361 -1.74 21.90 10.64
C GLN A 361 -0.46 21.07 10.86
N LEU A 362 0.48 21.10 9.93
CA LEU A 362 1.76 20.39 10.04
C LEU A 362 2.61 20.90 11.21
N HIS A 363 2.64 22.20 11.47
CA HIS A 363 3.33 22.76 12.64
C HIS A 363 2.67 22.34 13.96
N SER A 364 1.34 22.29 14.03
CA SER A 364 0.64 21.84 15.23
C SER A 364 0.99 20.38 15.57
N SER A 365 1.07 19.53 14.54
CA SER A 365 1.53 18.14 14.68
C SER A 365 2.98 18.05 15.15
N LEU A 366 3.84 19.02 14.82
CA LEU A 366 5.23 19.07 15.30
C LEU A 366 5.33 19.50 16.77
N CYS A 367 4.43 20.36 17.24
CA CYS A 367 4.44 20.84 18.62
C CYS A 367 3.67 19.92 19.59
N SER A 368 2.78 19.06 19.08
CA SER A 368 2.14 18.03 19.89
C SER A 368 3.09 16.84 20.08
N ASP A 369 3.60 16.63 21.29
CA ASP A 369 4.29 15.39 21.69
C ASP A 369 3.35 14.16 21.72
N SER A 370 2.06 14.38 21.46
CA SER A 370 1.02 13.39 21.51
C SER A 370 0.67 12.85 20.12
N VAL A 371 1.45 11.91 19.61
CA VAL A 371 0.81 10.79 18.90
C VAL A 371 0.20 9.93 20.01
N GLN A 372 -1.00 10.28 20.47
CA GLN A 372 -1.71 9.38 21.37
C GLN A 372 -2.15 8.18 20.53
N PRO A 373 -1.72 6.95 20.84
CA PRO A 373 -2.53 5.81 20.46
C PRO A 373 -3.87 6.04 21.18
N VAL A 374 -4.96 6.08 20.42
CA VAL A 374 -6.30 6.03 21.02
C VAL A 374 -6.35 4.73 21.81
N ALA A 375 -6.13 4.83 23.11
CA ALA A 375 -6.16 3.69 23.99
C ALA A 375 -7.55 3.07 23.86
N ALA A 376 -7.59 1.79 23.47
CA ALA A 376 -8.79 0.99 23.52
C ALA A 376 -9.43 1.17 24.90
N SER A 377 -10.62 1.75 24.91
CA SER A 377 -11.40 1.91 26.13
C SER A 377 -11.77 0.50 26.60
N LEU A 378 -11.03 0.00 27.59
CA LEU A 378 -11.41 -1.18 28.34
C LEU A 378 -12.70 -0.85 29.10
N ASN A 379 -13.86 -1.15 28.51
CA ASN A 379 -15.07 -1.33 29.27
C ASN A 379 -15.09 -2.76 29.80
N THR A 380 -14.96 -2.84 31.12
CA THR A 380 -15.29 -3.98 31.99
C THR A 380 -16.68 -4.52 31.77
#